data_AF-A0A1G7RMY2-F1
#
_entry.id   AF-A0A1G7RMY2-F1
#
_cell.length_a   1.000
_cell.length_b   1.000
_cell.length_c   1.000
_cell.angle_alpha   90.00
_cell.angle_beta   90.00
_cell.angle_gamma   90.00
#
_symmetry.space_group_name_H-M   'P 1'
#
loop_
_entity.id
_entity.type
_entity.pdbx_description
1 polymer ?
#
loop_
_entity_poly.entity_id
_entity_poly.type
_entity_poly.pdbx_seq_one_letter_code
_entity_poly.pdbx_strand_id
1 'polypeptide(L)'
;MTIRDDYLTAVRTALELLRHDQVAARWDQPSALPEFGVSGLAGHLAYQALPLPSMLAAPVGDEPVVPLMEHYARANWTELDVDSDFHTRIREGGEKLAAEGPAALSAELERTLDQLAAALRTTSDRPVRMPHWGPWAVALDEYLVSRLMEIVVHTDDLAVSAGVDTPEFPRHVNETVIDLLTRMSLNRHRAVDVVRALTRKERAPRDITAF
;
A
#
# COMPACT_ATOMS: atom_id res chain seq x y z
N MET A 1 -10.08 -17.69 1.43
CA MET A 1 -8.78 -17.18 1.90
C MET A 1 -9.06 -16.09 2.92
N THR A 2 -8.13 -15.87 3.84
CA THR A 2 -8.24 -14.80 4.84
C THR A 2 -7.51 -13.55 4.36
N ILE A 3 -7.79 -12.38 4.92
CA ILE A 3 -7.06 -11.14 4.59
C ILE A 3 -5.54 -11.28 4.78
N ARG A 4 -5.11 -12.16 5.68
CA ARG A 4 -3.70 -12.46 5.95
C ARG A 4 -3.06 -13.24 4.81
N ASP A 5 -3.76 -14.22 4.27
CA ASP A 5 -3.30 -14.99 3.10
C ASP A 5 -3.23 -14.09 1.86
N ASP A 6 -4.23 -13.22 1.69
CA ASP A 6 -4.33 -12.24 0.60
C ASP A 6 -3.18 -11.25 0.67
N TYR A 7 -2.92 -10.70 1.85
CA TYR A 7 -1.79 -9.80 2.12
C TYR A 7 -0.43 -10.46 1.83
N LEU A 8 -0.18 -11.67 2.35
CA LEU A 8 1.08 -12.39 2.09
C LEU A 8 1.25 -12.72 0.61
N THR A 9 0.15 -13.02 -0.09
CA THR A 9 0.16 -13.26 -1.54
C THR A 9 0.54 -11.99 -2.28
N ALA A 10 -0.06 -10.85 -1.92
CA ALA A 10 0.25 -9.58 -2.56
C ALA A 10 1.69 -9.11 -2.32
N VAL A 11 2.22 -9.29 -1.10
CA VAL A 11 3.64 -9.00 -0.79
C VAL A 11 4.57 -9.87 -1.64
N ARG A 12 4.22 -11.15 -1.87
CA ARG A 12 5.01 -12.03 -2.74
C ARG A 12 5.00 -11.55 -4.20
N THR A 13 3.84 -11.16 -4.72
CA THR A 13 3.72 -10.59 -6.07
C THR A 13 4.55 -9.32 -6.22
N ALA A 14 4.50 -8.40 -5.24
CA ALA A 14 5.33 -7.20 -5.23
C ALA A 14 6.84 -7.52 -5.17
N LEU A 15 7.24 -8.52 -4.39
CA LEU A 15 8.63 -8.99 -4.32
C LEU A 15 9.12 -9.54 -5.67
N GLU A 16 8.28 -10.27 -6.41
CA GLU A 16 8.62 -10.75 -7.76
C GLU A 16 8.84 -9.58 -8.72
N LEU A 17 8.01 -8.54 -8.66
CA LEU A 17 8.19 -7.32 -9.46
C LEU A 17 9.49 -6.59 -9.07
N LEU A 18 9.77 -6.42 -7.78
CA LEU A 18 11.00 -5.78 -7.29
C LEU A 18 12.29 -6.48 -7.77
N ARG A 19 12.22 -7.79 -8.01
CA ARG A 19 13.31 -8.60 -8.57
C ARG A 19 13.46 -8.50 -10.08
N HIS A 20 12.52 -7.87 -10.78
CA HIS A 20 12.53 -7.81 -12.23
C HIS A 20 13.69 -6.94 -12.74
N ASP A 21 14.43 -7.43 -13.74
CA ASP A 21 15.62 -6.74 -14.28
C ASP A 21 15.32 -5.32 -14.78
N GLN A 22 14.11 -5.08 -15.29
CA GLN A 22 13.69 -3.73 -15.74
C GLN A 22 13.55 -2.74 -14.57
N VAL A 23 13.14 -3.19 -13.38
CA VAL A 23 13.10 -2.32 -12.19
C VAL A 23 14.53 -1.91 -11.83
N ALA A 24 15.48 -2.84 -11.83
CA ALA A 24 16.89 -2.54 -11.60
C ALA A 24 17.48 -1.64 -12.69
N ALA A 25 17.14 -1.85 -13.96
CA ALA A 25 17.62 -1.03 -15.08
C ALA A 25 17.10 0.42 -15.02
N ARG A 26 15.95 0.65 -14.39
CA ARG A 26 15.30 1.96 -14.25
C ARG A 26 15.48 2.58 -12.87
N TRP A 27 16.27 1.97 -11.98
CA TRP A 27 16.33 2.30 -10.56
C TRP A 27 16.55 3.79 -10.25
N ASP A 28 17.44 4.44 -10.99
CA ASP A 28 17.81 5.85 -10.81
C ASP A 28 17.00 6.81 -11.71
N GLN A 29 15.93 6.32 -12.35
CA GLN A 29 15.07 7.11 -13.23
C GLN A 29 13.85 7.65 -12.47
N PRO A 30 13.21 8.71 -12.98
CA PRO A 30 11.88 9.11 -12.53
C PRO A 30 10.87 7.96 -12.69
N SER A 31 9.91 7.88 -11.77
CA SER A 31 8.79 6.96 -11.82
C SER A 31 7.58 7.58 -12.55
N ALA A 32 6.54 6.77 -12.78
CA ALA A 32 5.24 7.22 -13.29
C ALA A 32 4.46 8.06 -12.26
N LEU A 33 4.77 7.90 -10.97
CA LEU A 33 4.19 8.71 -9.90
C LEU A 33 4.99 10.02 -9.78
N PRO A 34 4.34 11.19 -9.89
CA PRO A 34 5.04 12.48 -9.83
C PRO A 34 5.95 12.59 -8.61
N GLU A 35 7.15 13.16 -8.82
CA GLU A 35 8.18 13.43 -7.80
C GLU A 35 8.84 12.20 -7.16
N PHE A 36 8.34 10.98 -7.42
CA PHE A 36 9.02 9.76 -7.04
C PHE A 36 10.05 9.34 -8.11
N GLY A 37 11.25 8.96 -7.67
CA GLY A 37 12.13 8.07 -8.43
C GLY A 37 11.67 6.62 -8.32
N VAL A 38 12.10 5.77 -9.27
CA VAL A 38 11.79 4.32 -9.24
C VAL A 38 12.29 3.67 -7.96
N SER A 39 13.50 4.01 -7.50
CA SER A 39 14.05 3.53 -6.23
C SER A 39 13.19 3.93 -5.03
N GLY A 40 12.77 5.19 -4.96
CA GLY A 40 11.87 5.69 -3.91
C GLY A 40 10.52 4.98 -3.90
N LEU A 41 9.92 4.77 -5.06
CA LEU A 41 8.65 4.06 -5.20
C LEU A 41 8.78 2.59 -4.83
N ALA A 42 9.86 1.92 -5.24
CA ALA A 42 10.18 0.56 -4.83
C ALA A 42 10.34 0.43 -3.31
N GLY A 43 11.05 1.38 -2.69
CA GLY A 43 11.20 1.45 -1.23
C GLY A 43 9.88 1.67 -0.51
N HIS A 44 9.01 2.55 -1.04
CA HIS A 44 7.66 2.78 -0.52
C HIS A 44 6.76 1.55 -0.66
N LEU A 45 6.83 0.83 -1.77
CA LEU A 45 6.12 -0.45 -1.96
C LEU A 45 6.58 -1.49 -0.94
N ALA A 46 7.90 -1.64 -0.72
CA ALA A 46 8.43 -2.55 0.30
C ALA A 46 8.01 -2.14 1.72
N TYR A 47 7.95 -0.84 2.01
CA TYR A 47 7.53 -0.30 3.31
C TYR A 47 6.12 -0.75 3.74
N GLN A 48 5.28 -1.22 2.82
CA GLN A 48 3.97 -1.77 3.18
C GLN A 48 4.04 -3.09 3.96
N ALA A 49 5.22 -3.71 4.04
CA ALA A 49 5.50 -4.90 4.84
C ALA A 49 6.60 -4.72 5.90
N LEU A 50 7.66 -3.98 5.59
CA LEU A 50 8.86 -3.89 6.44
C LEU A 50 8.63 -3.51 7.92
N PRO A 51 7.73 -2.57 8.27
CA PRO A 51 7.50 -2.20 9.67
C PRO A 51 6.72 -3.25 10.46
N LEU A 52 5.90 -4.08 9.80
CA LEU A 52 4.90 -4.91 10.46
C LEU A 52 5.49 -5.91 11.47
N PRO A 53 6.60 -6.62 11.22
CA PRO A 53 7.19 -7.52 12.23
C PRO A 53 7.48 -6.81 13.56
N SER A 54 8.05 -5.59 13.51
CA SER A 54 8.34 -4.80 14.70
C SER A 54 7.08 -4.31 15.41
N MET A 55 6.05 -3.94 14.65
CA MET A 55 4.74 -3.54 15.19
C MET A 55 4.04 -4.71 15.90
N LEU A 56 4.17 -5.93 15.37
CA LEU A 56 3.64 -7.14 16.00
C LEU A 56 4.40 -7.52 17.27
N ALA A 57 5.70 -7.25 17.33
CA ALA A 57 6.54 -7.51 18.49
C ALA A 57 6.37 -6.47 19.61
N ALA A 58 5.99 -5.24 19.27
CA ALA A 58 5.75 -4.18 20.24
C ALA A 58 4.58 -4.52 21.19
N PRO A 59 4.59 -4.03 22.44
CA PRO A 59 3.43 -4.14 23.33
C PRO A 59 2.22 -3.40 22.73
N VAL A 60 1.02 -3.89 23.02
CA VAL A 60 -0.22 -3.16 22.68
C VAL A 60 -0.29 -1.92 23.57
N GLY A 61 -0.46 -0.75 22.96
CA GLY A 61 -0.66 0.51 23.69
C GLY A 61 -2.10 0.69 24.17
N ASP A 62 -2.38 1.84 24.77
CA ASP A 62 -3.70 2.24 25.29
C ASP A 62 -4.48 3.15 24.33
N GLU A 63 -3.96 3.35 23.11
CA GLU A 63 -4.63 4.18 22.12
C GLU A 63 -6.00 3.60 21.72
N PRO A 64 -6.99 4.46 21.43
CA PRO A 64 -8.29 4.01 20.95
C PRO A 64 -8.13 3.26 19.62
N VAL A 65 -8.82 2.12 19.51
CA VAL A 65 -8.94 1.36 18.26
C VAL A 65 -10.10 1.95 17.46
N VAL A 66 -9.82 2.44 16.27
CA VAL A 66 -10.83 3.04 15.38
C VAL A 66 -11.03 2.18 14.14
N PRO A 67 -12.24 2.18 13.54
CA PRO A 67 -12.47 1.52 12.26
C PRO A 67 -11.59 2.11 11.16
N LEU A 68 -11.26 1.30 10.15
CA LEU A 68 -10.41 1.72 9.04
C LEU A 68 -10.91 2.98 8.31
N MET A 69 -12.22 3.10 8.09
CA MET A 69 -12.78 4.30 7.44
C MET A 69 -12.65 5.55 8.30
N GLU A 70 -12.70 5.41 9.62
CA GLU A 70 -12.43 6.51 10.53
C GLU A 70 -10.94 6.89 10.52
N HIS A 71 -10.04 5.91 10.42
CA HIS A 71 -8.61 6.20 10.19
C HIS A 71 -8.41 7.05 8.93
N TYR A 72 -9.02 6.70 7.80
CA TYR A 72 -8.90 7.51 6.57
C TYR A 72 -9.47 8.92 6.73
N ALA A 73 -10.63 9.06 7.37
CA ALA A 73 -11.21 10.37 7.65
C ALA A 73 -10.32 11.25 8.54
N ARG A 74 -9.64 10.65 9.53
CA ARG A 74 -8.71 11.36 10.44
C ARG A 74 -7.36 11.67 9.81
N ALA A 75 -6.84 10.77 8.99
CA ALA A 75 -5.50 10.90 8.41
C ALA A 75 -5.44 12.03 7.37
N ASN A 76 -6.54 12.26 6.64
CA ASN A 76 -6.76 13.39 5.73
C ASN A 76 -5.59 13.69 4.76
N TRP A 77 -4.76 12.69 4.46
CA TRP A 77 -3.56 12.85 3.65
C TRP A 77 -3.91 13.11 2.17
N THR A 78 -5.07 12.63 1.73
CA THR A 78 -5.62 12.82 0.38
C THR A 78 -6.00 14.27 0.06
N GLU A 79 -6.03 15.15 1.07
CA GLU A 79 -6.28 16.58 0.91
C GLU A 79 -4.98 17.41 0.94
N LEU A 80 -3.83 16.76 1.13
CA LEU A 80 -2.54 17.45 1.19
C LEU A 80 -1.95 17.63 -0.20
N ASP A 81 -1.23 18.74 -0.38
CA ASP A 81 -0.47 19.02 -1.60
C ASP A 81 0.63 17.95 -1.83
N VAL A 82 0.95 17.67 -3.10
CA VAL A 82 2.03 16.77 -3.49
C VAL A 82 3.39 17.22 -2.93
N ASP A 83 3.57 18.54 -2.77
CA ASP A 83 4.76 19.17 -2.19
C ASP A 83 4.70 19.27 -0.65
N SER A 84 3.66 18.75 0.00
CA SER A 84 3.55 18.82 1.46
C SER A 84 4.69 18.10 2.16
N ASP A 85 5.07 18.58 3.36
CA ASP A 85 6.09 17.94 4.21
C ASP A 85 5.78 16.45 4.49
N PHE A 86 4.51 16.07 4.44
CA PHE A 86 4.08 14.68 4.61
C PHE A 86 4.48 13.83 3.40
N HIS A 87 4.11 14.23 2.18
CA HIS A 87 4.45 13.51 0.96
C HIS A 87 5.95 13.51 0.68
N THR A 88 6.64 14.63 0.95
CA THR A 88 8.11 14.70 0.88
C THR A 88 8.77 13.65 1.79
N ARG A 89 8.33 13.52 3.05
CA ARG A 89 8.87 12.50 3.97
C ARG A 89 8.60 11.07 3.53
N ILE A 90 7.48 10.80 2.86
CA ILE A 90 7.20 9.47 2.30
C ILE A 90 8.20 9.17 1.18
N ARG A 91 8.44 10.11 0.26
CA ARG A 91 9.42 9.97 -0.83
C ARG A 91 10.82 9.70 -0.29
N GLU A 92 11.29 10.57 0.61
CA GLU A 92 12.60 10.43 1.26
C GLU A 92 12.72 9.10 2.04
N GLY A 93 11.64 8.68 2.70
CA GLY A 93 11.57 7.39 3.40
C GLY A 93 11.74 6.20 2.46
N GLY A 94 11.09 6.23 1.30
CA GLY A 94 11.24 5.24 0.24
C GLY A 94 12.68 5.18 -0.28
N GLU A 95 13.27 6.33 -0.63
CA GLU A 95 14.66 6.40 -1.12
C GLU A 95 15.65 5.88 -0.09
N LYS A 96 15.45 6.22 1.20
CA LYS A 96 16.30 5.74 2.29
C LYS A 96 16.26 4.20 2.42
N LEU A 97 15.08 3.59 2.28
CA LEU A 97 14.95 2.13 2.31
C LEU A 97 15.62 1.48 1.09
N ALA A 98 15.58 2.16 -0.05
CA ALA A 98 16.13 1.71 -1.32
C ALA A 98 17.63 2.01 -1.52
N ALA A 99 18.28 2.66 -0.55
CA ALA A 99 19.64 3.20 -0.69
C ALA A 99 20.73 2.14 -0.97
N GLU A 100 20.53 0.91 -0.50
CA GLU A 100 21.46 -0.22 -0.75
C GLU A 100 21.20 -0.92 -2.10
N GLY A 101 20.21 -0.46 -2.87
CA GLY A 101 19.90 -0.93 -4.21
C GLY A 101 18.84 -2.03 -4.29
N PRO A 102 18.44 -2.43 -5.51
CA PRO A 102 17.30 -3.31 -5.75
C PRO A 102 17.46 -4.71 -5.14
N ALA A 103 18.69 -5.25 -5.18
CA ALA A 103 18.97 -6.58 -4.63
C ALA A 103 18.86 -6.61 -3.09
N ALA A 104 19.40 -5.58 -2.42
CA ALA A 104 19.34 -5.46 -0.96
C ALA A 104 17.89 -5.27 -0.48
N LEU A 105 17.13 -4.39 -1.14
CA LEU A 105 15.72 -4.17 -0.81
C LEU A 105 14.88 -5.45 -0.99
N SER A 106 15.07 -6.16 -2.11
CA SER A 106 14.36 -7.42 -2.37
C SER A 106 14.70 -8.50 -1.33
N ALA A 107 15.98 -8.60 -0.92
CA ALA A 107 16.40 -9.56 0.10
C ALA A 107 15.84 -9.22 1.50
N GLU A 108 15.73 -7.94 1.86
CA GLU A 108 15.08 -7.51 3.10
C GLU A 108 13.58 -7.84 3.09
N LEU A 109 12.90 -7.56 1.97
CA LEU A 109 11.48 -7.85 1.83
C LEU A 109 11.20 -9.36 1.88
N GLU A 110 12.03 -10.19 1.24
CA GLU A 110 11.91 -11.65 1.32
C GLU A 110 12.04 -12.16 2.76
N ARG A 111 13.06 -11.71 3.51
CA ARG A 111 13.21 -12.06 4.93
C ARG A 111 12.00 -11.61 5.75
N THR A 112 11.49 -10.41 5.48
CA THR A 112 10.28 -9.90 6.14
C THR A 112 9.06 -10.77 5.82
N LEU A 113 8.89 -11.18 4.56
CA LEU A 113 7.78 -12.03 4.14
C LEU A 113 7.80 -13.38 4.88
N ASP A 114 8.97 -14.00 5.03
CA ASP A 114 9.12 -15.25 5.79
C ASP A 114 8.73 -15.09 7.27
N GLN A 115 9.16 -14.00 7.90
CA GLN A 115 8.79 -13.67 9.27
C GLN A 115 7.28 -13.46 9.43
N LEU A 116 6.66 -12.70 8.52
CA LEU A 116 5.23 -12.41 8.54
C LEU A 116 4.40 -13.67 8.29
N ALA A 117 4.83 -14.53 7.37
CA ALA A 117 4.18 -15.81 7.11
C ALA A 117 4.15 -16.69 8.37
N ALA A 118 5.17 -16.62 9.23
CA ALA A 118 5.19 -17.31 10.51
C ALA A 118 4.31 -16.62 11.56
N ALA A 119 4.46 -15.31 11.73
CA ALA A 119 3.79 -14.55 12.79
C ALA A 119 2.27 -14.46 12.60
N LEU A 120 1.81 -14.22 11.37
CA LEU A 120 0.38 -13.99 11.09
C LEU A 120 -0.49 -15.25 11.27
N ARG A 121 0.10 -16.45 11.31
CA ARG A 121 -0.65 -17.69 11.57
C ARG A 121 -1.20 -17.78 13.00
N THR A 122 -0.51 -17.18 13.97
CA THR A 122 -0.82 -17.34 15.40
C THR A 122 -1.22 -16.04 16.08
N THR A 123 -0.95 -14.90 15.45
CA THR A 123 -1.28 -13.58 16.01
C THR A 123 -2.79 -13.38 16.05
N SER A 124 -3.35 -12.96 17.19
CA SER A 124 -4.76 -12.56 17.25
C SER A 124 -5.02 -11.27 16.46
N ASP A 125 -6.27 -10.90 16.20
CA ASP A 125 -6.61 -9.59 15.61
C ASP A 125 -6.41 -8.44 16.62
N ARG A 126 -5.16 -8.24 17.02
CA ARG A 126 -4.75 -7.25 18.02
C ARG A 126 -4.66 -5.85 17.40
N PRO A 127 -4.77 -4.78 18.21
CA PRO A 127 -4.50 -3.44 17.72
C PRO A 127 -3.06 -3.29 17.22
N VAL A 128 -2.91 -2.59 16.10
CA VAL A 128 -1.64 -2.15 15.54
C VAL A 128 -1.69 -0.67 15.20
N ARG A 129 -0.56 0.01 15.36
CA ARG A 129 -0.42 1.44 15.11
C ARG A 129 0.86 1.70 14.34
N MET A 130 0.74 2.36 13.19
CA MET A 130 1.90 2.82 12.44
C MET A 130 2.50 4.06 13.15
N PRO A 131 3.83 4.15 13.33
CA PRO A 131 4.45 5.22 14.12
C PRO A 131 4.10 6.65 13.70
N HIS A 132 3.86 6.86 12.40
CA HIS A 132 3.57 8.18 11.82
C HIS A 132 2.06 8.52 11.81
N TRP A 133 1.21 7.61 12.30
CA TRP A 133 -0.21 7.90 12.49
C TRP A 133 -0.44 8.69 13.78
N GLY A 134 -1.60 9.35 13.85
CA GLY A 134 -2.03 10.02 15.08
C GLY A 134 -2.27 9.06 16.25
N PRO A 135 -2.81 9.56 17.38
CA PRO A 135 -2.94 8.80 18.62
C PRO A 135 -4.13 7.83 18.58
N TRP A 136 -4.13 6.90 17.63
CA TRP A 136 -5.11 5.81 17.50
C TRP A 136 -4.46 4.58 16.86
N ALA A 137 -5.05 3.41 17.10
CA ALA A 137 -4.72 2.15 16.47
C ALA A 137 -5.87 1.69 15.56
N VAL A 138 -5.61 0.69 14.73
CA VAL A 138 -6.66 -0.07 14.01
C VAL A 138 -6.47 -1.56 14.31
N ALA A 139 -7.51 -2.37 14.08
CA ALA A 139 -7.38 -3.82 14.17
C ALA A 139 -6.36 -4.33 13.15
N LEU A 140 -5.60 -5.39 13.46
CA LEU A 140 -4.57 -5.94 12.58
C LEU A 140 -5.16 -6.31 11.21
N ASP A 141 -6.29 -6.99 11.19
CA ASP A 141 -6.91 -7.42 9.94
C ASP A 141 -7.34 -6.20 9.09
N GLU A 142 -7.82 -5.11 9.71
CA GLU A 142 -8.12 -3.84 9.02
C GLU A 142 -6.85 -3.11 8.53
N TYR A 143 -5.77 -3.15 9.31
CA TYR A 143 -4.47 -2.65 8.89
C TYR A 143 -3.98 -3.38 7.63
N LEU A 144 -4.14 -4.70 7.59
CA LEU A 144 -3.76 -5.51 6.43
C LEU A 144 -4.60 -5.18 5.19
N VAL A 145 -5.89 -4.87 5.32
CA VAL A 145 -6.70 -4.34 4.20
C VAL A 145 -6.10 -3.04 3.66
N SER A 146 -5.71 -2.13 4.55
CA SER A 146 -5.07 -0.86 4.15
C SER A 146 -3.77 -1.10 3.40
N ARG A 147 -2.90 -1.98 3.91
CA ARG A 147 -1.61 -2.29 3.25
C ARG A 147 -1.80 -3.08 1.96
N LEU A 148 -2.82 -3.95 1.86
CA LEU A 148 -3.16 -4.67 0.65
C LEU A 148 -3.50 -3.70 -0.49
N MET A 149 -4.29 -2.66 -0.22
CA MET A 149 -4.61 -1.62 -1.19
C MET A 149 -3.34 -0.91 -1.68
N GLU A 150 -2.46 -0.48 -0.78
CA GLU A 150 -1.22 0.21 -1.13
C GLU A 150 -0.30 -0.67 -2.00
N ILE A 151 -0.21 -1.96 -1.66
CA ILE A 151 0.59 -2.91 -2.43
C ILE A 151 0.05 -3.05 -3.85
N VAL A 152 -1.27 -3.22 -4.01
CA VAL A 152 -1.88 -3.39 -5.34
C VAL A 152 -1.70 -2.13 -6.19
N VAL A 153 -1.97 -0.95 -5.63
CA VAL A 153 -1.81 0.33 -6.33
C VAL A 153 -0.35 0.57 -6.72
N HIS A 154 0.58 0.46 -5.78
CA HIS A 154 1.98 0.79 -6.06
C HIS A 154 2.74 -0.31 -6.81
N THR A 155 2.18 -1.52 -6.91
CA THR A 155 2.66 -2.54 -7.84
C THR A 155 2.38 -2.11 -9.29
N ASP A 156 1.21 -1.54 -9.57
CA ASP A 156 0.88 -0.96 -10.89
C ASP A 156 1.79 0.23 -11.20
N ASP A 157 1.91 1.18 -10.27
CA ASP A 157 2.78 2.35 -10.45
C ASP A 157 4.23 1.94 -10.76
N LEU A 158 4.77 0.95 -10.05
CA LEU A 158 6.14 0.48 -10.25
C LEU A 158 6.29 -0.27 -11.58
N ALA A 159 5.32 -1.10 -11.96
CA ALA A 159 5.34 -1.83 -13.24
C ALA A 159 5.33 -0.85 -14.43
N VAL A 160 4.45 0.15 -14.39
CA VAL A 160 4.39 1.22 -15.40
C VAL A 160 5.72 1.98 -15.45
N SER A 161 6.30 2.30 -14.29
CA SER A 161 7.59 3.00 -14.19
C SER A 161 8.75 2.18 -14.78
N ALA A 162 8.71 0.86 -14.63
CA ALA A 162 9.71 -0.06 -15.19
C ALA A 162 9.46 -0.41 -16.67
N GLY A 163 8.28 -0.06 -17.21
CA GLY A 163 7.90 -0.39 -18.58
C GLY A 163 7.60 -1.89 -18.79
N VAL A 164 7.01 -2.53 -17.79
CA VAL A 164 6.60 -3.94 -17.81
C VAL A 164 5.09 -4.06 -17.58
N ASP A 165 4.52 -5.22 -17.92
CA ASP A 165 3.12 -5.49 -17.64
C ASP A 165 2.89 -5.57 -16.11
N THR A 166 1.80 -4.96 -15.65
CA THR A 166 1.40 -5.02 -14.23
C THR A 166 1.08 -6.48 -13.84
N PRO A 167 1.69 -6.99 -12.76
CA PRO A 167 1.36 -8.31 -12.23
C PRO A 167 -0.13 -8.47 -11.90
N GLU A 168 -0.71 -9.60 -12.29
CA GLU A 168 -2.09 -9.94 -11.95
C GLU A 168 -2.19 -10.46 -10.51
N PHE A 169 -3.12 -9.89 -9.73
CA PHE A 169 -3.46 -10.39 -8.40
C PHE A 169 -4.64 -11.36 -8.44
N PRO A 170 -4.76 -12.30 -7.47
CA PRO A 170 -5.94 -13.13 -7.36
C PRO A 170 -7.24 -12.31 -7.25
N ARG A 171 -8.33 -12.82 -7.82
CA ARG A 171 -9.63 -12.13 -7.86
C ARG A 171 -10.08 -11.57 -6.50
N HIS A 172 -9.90 -12.32 -5.42
CA HIS A 172 -10.32 -11.91 -4.07
C HIS A 172 -9.49 -10.74 -3.50
N VAL A 173 -8.21 -10.63 -3.88
CA VAL A 173 -7.37 -9.47 -3.56
C VAL A 173 -7.94 -8.24 -4.24
N ASN A 174 -8.20 -8.35 -5.55
CA ASN A 174 -8.80 -7.26 -6.33
C ASN A 174 -10.17 -6.85 -5.79
N GLU A 175 -11.04 -7.80 -5.45
CA GLU A 175 -12.36 -7.50 -4.85
C GLU A 175 -12.24 -6.72 -3.55
N THR A 176 -11.31 -7.10 -2.67
CA THR A 176 -11.06 -6.42 -1.40
C THR A 176 -10.57 -4.99 -1.60
N VAL A 177 -9.62 -4.79 -2.52
CA VAL A 177 -9.08 -3.45 -2.82
C VAL A 177 -10.13 -2.58 -3.51
N ILE A 178 -10.88 -3.11 -4.47
CA ILE A 178 -11.96 -2.38 -5.16
C ILE A 178 -13.07 -1.98 -4.18
N ASP A 179 -13.46 -2.86 -3.25
CA ASP A 179 -14.43 -2.54 -2.21
C ASP A 179 -13.94 -1.40 -1.31
N LEU A 180 -12.67 -1.44 -0.87
CA LEU A 180 -12.11 -0.33 -0.08
C LEU A 180 -12.07 0.98 -0.89
N LEU A 181 -11.53 0.96 -2.11
CA LEU A 181 -11.40 2.15 -2.95
C LEU A 181 -12.75 2.77 -3.30
N THR A 182 -13.78 1.96 -3.54
CA THR A 182 -15.14 2.47 -3.78
C THR A 182 -15.73 3.10 -2.52
N ARG A 183 -15.53 2.51 -1.33
CA ARG A 183 -15.93 3.13 -0.05
C ARG A 183 -15.22 4.47 0.19
N MET A 184 -13.92 4.56 -0.13
CA MET A 184 -13.17 5.82 -0.04
C MET A 184 -13.64 6.85 -1.07
N SER A 185 -13.88 6.43 -2.31
CA SER A 185 -14.40 7.29 -3.39
C SER A 185 -15.76 7.92 -3.02
N LEU A 186 -16.62 7.20 -2.29
CA LEU A 186 -17.90 7.73 -1.79
C LEU A 186 -17.76 8.89 -0.79
N ASN A 187 -16.59 9.11 -0.19
CA ASN A 187 -16.33 10.27 0.67
C ASN A 187 -16.08 11.56 -0.15
N ARG A 188 -15.74 11.42 -1.44
CA ARG A 188 -15.32 12.52 -2.33
C ARG A 188 -16.31 12.75 -3.47
N HIS A 189 -16.95 11.69 -3.93
CA HIS A 189 -17.78 11.67 -5.13
C HIS A 189 -19.21 11.25 -4.82
N ARG A 190 -20.15 11.64 -5.70
CA ARG A 190 -21.54 11.19 -5.58
C ARG A 190 -21.61 9.71 -5.94
N ALA A 191 -22.37 8.93 -5.19
CA ALA A 191 -22.57 7.50 -5.46
C ALA A 191 -22.99 7.19 -6.91
N VAL A 192 -23.83 8.05 -7.52
CA VAL A 192 -24.26 7.86 -8.92
C VAL A 192 -23.12 7.97 -9.93
N ASP A 193 -22.08 8.74 -9.63
CA ASP A 193 -20.94 8.95 -10.52
C ASP A 193 -19.99 7.75 -10.49
N VAL A 194 -19.79 7.14 -9.30
CA VAL A 194 -19.10 5.84 -9.16
C VAL A 194 -19.87 4.74 -9.90
N VAL A 195 -21.19 4.66 -9.74
CA VAL A 195 -22.04 3.71 -10.46
C VAL A 195 -21.93 3.92 -11.98
N ARG A 196 -21.93 5.17 -12.45
CA ARG A 196 -21.80 5.49 -13.89
C ARG A 196 -20.44 5.06 -14.43
N ALA A 197 -19.35 5.31 -13.70
CA ALA A 197 -18.01 4.89 -14.10
C ALA A 197 -17.94 3.37 -14.34
N LEU A 198 -18.59 2.58 -13.48
CA LEU A 198 -18.58 1.11 -13.57
C LEU A 198 -19.60 0.53 -14.57
N THR A 199 -20.60 1.29 -15.00
CA THR A 199 -21.73 0.72 -15.77
C THR A 199 -21.99 1.37 -17.13
N ARG A 200 -21.51 2.60 -17.38
CA ARG A 200 -21.95 3.42 -18.52
C ARG A 200 -20.82 4.31 -19.04
N LYS A 201 -20.03 3.79 -20.00
CA LYS A 201 -18.90 4.52 -20.62
C LYS A 201 -19.29 5.92 -21.12
N GLU A 202 -20.49 6.07 -21.66
CA GLU A 202 -21.00 7.33 -22.23
C GLU A 202 -21.38 8.39 -21.18
N ARG A 203 -21.52 7.99 -19.92
CA ARG A 203 -21.87 8.88 -18.79
C ARG A 203 -20.87 8.79 -17.63
N ALA A 204 -19.78 8.05 -17.81
CA ALA A 204 -18.72 7.96 -16.83
C ALA A 204 -18.14 9.37 -16.61
N PRO A 205 -18.04 9.85 -15.36
CA PRO A 205 -17.30 11.07 -15.06
C PRO A 205 -15.83 10.92 -15.49
N ARG A 206 -15.13 12.03 -15.64
CA ARG A 206 -13.69 12.00 -15.96
C ARG A 206 -12.85 11.47 -14.79
N ASP A 207 -13.35 11.60 -13.57
CA ASP A 207 -12.62 11.31 -12.35
C ASP A 207 -13.57 10.69 -11.31
N ILE A 208 -13.07 9.65 -10.63
CA ILE A 208 -13.65 8.95 -9.49
C ILE A 208 -12.55 8.45 -8.53
N THR A 209 -11.33 8.98 -8.61
CA THR A 209 -10.22 8.46 -7.81
C THR A 209 -10.55 8.55 -6.32
N ALA A 210 -10.09 7.54 -5.58
CA ALA A 210 -10.27 7.48 -4.14
C ALA A 210 -9.36 8.49 -3.41
N PHE A 211 -8.28 8.90 -4.07
CA PHE A 211 -7.27 9.85 -3.63
C PHE A 211 -6.56 10.45 -4.85
#